data_AF-A0A268BSN7-F1
#
_entry.id   AF-A0A268BSN7-F1
#
_cell.length_a   1.000
_cell.length_b   1.000
_cell.length_c   1.000
_cell.angle_alpha   90.00
_cell.angle_beta   90.00
_cell.angle_gamma   90.00
#
_symmetry.space_group_name_H-M   'P 1'
#
loop_
_entity.id
_entity.type
_entity.pdbx_description
1 polymer ?
#
loop_
_entity_poly.entity_id
_entity_poly.type
_entity_poly.pdbx_seq_one_letter_code
_entity_poly.pdbx_strand_id
1 'polypeptide(L)'
;MYKWVIIGVLALALTGTAIWGMNERQEKNDIRMQAENNYQRSFHELTYRIDTLHDKIGATLAMNSRDSLSPQLAEIWRLSSEAHTDVGQLPLALLPFEKTEKFLTNIGDFTYKTAVRDLDKEPLSEEEMQRLEKLHDNAGQIKDELRNVQNTVLGNNLQWTDVEMALSDDEPDHSDNAIISSFETVENSSGGFNEEKDFNNGALPASNEEHKFEGVTGERINQKQAKTIAAKAFDLNTISGISAGKSGKGSDVPLYSLSYQKDGESGYADISQKGGHILTLMMQRDREEPKLGLHDAQQKAEDFLQKQKLTDMEMVQSSQYDSVGIFFFVPVQNDVRIYPDIVQVKVALDNGDILGYNARDYFMNHHEREIGKPKLTEEQATEKLNQNVQVQETHLALIENDTHEETLVYEIMGTRNDETYRIYVNADTGREEEIEKQTTTEARFLQST
;
A
#
# COMPACT_ATOMS: atom_id res chain seq x y z
N MET A 1 -0.14 -62.98 -39.88
CA MET A 1 -1.31 -62.54 -39.09
C MET A 1 -0.91 -62.15 -37.67
N TYR A 2 -0.30 -63.04 -36.88
CA TYR A 2 0.11 -62.76 -35.48
C TYR A 2 1.04 -61.53 -35.31
N LYS A 3 2.00 -61.33 -36.23
CA LYS A 3 2.92 -60.17 -36.21
C LYS A 3 2.19 -58.82 -36.33
N TRP A 4 1.15 -58.73 -37.16
CA TRP A 4 0.38 -57.49 -37.35
C TRP A 4 -0.51 -57.16 -36.15
N VAL A 5 -1.02 -58.18 -35.46
CA VAL A 5 -1.78 -58.02 -34.20
C VAL A 5 -0.87 -57.49 -33.09
N ILE A 6 0.34 -58.05 -32.95
CA ILE A 6 1.33 -57.56 -31.96
C ILE A 6 1.70 -56.10 -32.24
N ILE A 7 1.97 -55.74 -33.49
CA ILE A 7 2.30 -54.36 -33.87
C ILE A 7 1.14 -53.41 -33.53
N GLY A 8 -0.11 -53.80 -33.79
CA GLY A 8 -1.29 -53.01 -33.43
C GLY A 8 -1.44 -52.79 -31.93
N VAL A 9 -1.21 -53.83 -31.12
CA VAL A 9 -1.26 -53.72 -29.65
C VAL A 9 -0.12 -52.86 -29.11
N LEU A 10 1.10 -53.00 -29.63
CA LEU A 10 2.23 -52.17 -29.23
C LEU A 10 2.05 -50.70 -29.63
N ALA A 11 1.47 -50.43 -30.79
CA ALA A 11 1.13 -49.07 -31.22
C ALA A 11 0.09 -48.44 -30.29
N LEU A 12 -0.95 -49.18 -29.90
CA LEU A 12 -1.96 -48.70 -28.94
C LEU A 12 -1.36 -48.43 -27.55
N ALA A 13 -0.49 -49.33 -27.08
CA ALA A 13 0.22 -49.14 -25.82
C ALA A 13 1.09 -47.88 -25.85
N LEU A 14 1.88 -47.68 -26.92
CA LEU A 14 2.70 -46.48 -27.12
C LEU A 14 1.88 -45.19 -27.17
N THR A 15 0.74 -45.20 -27.86
CA THR A 15 -0.15 -44.03 -27.88
C THR A 15 -0.76 -43.75 -26.52
N GLY A 16 -1.15 -44.79 -25.77
CA GLY A 16 -1.67 -44.66 -24.42
C GLY A 16 -0.63 -44.07 -23.45
N THR A 17 0.61 -44.55 -23.50
CA THR A 17 1.69 -44.02 -22.65
C THR A 17 2.10 -42.60 -23.05
N ALA A 18 2.06 -42.26 -24.34
CA ALA A 18 2.32 -40.89 -24.81
C ALA A 18 1.26 -39.90 -24.30
N ILE A 19 -0.03 -40.25 -24.41
CA ILE A 19 -1.12 -39.40 -23.89
C ILE A 19 -1.04 -39.27 -22.37
N TRP A 20 -0.79 -40.38 -21.66
CA TRP A 20 -0.62 -40.36 -20.20
C TRP A 20 0.56 -39.47 -19.80
N GLY A 21 1.72 -39.61 -20.46
CA GLY A 21 2.89 -38.79 -20.18
C GLY A 21 2.69 -37.30 -20.49
N MET A 22 1.87 -36.95 -21.49
CA MET A 22 1.50 -35.56 -21.75
C MET A 22 0.58 -34.99 -20.66
N ASN A 23 -0.43 -35.75 -20.22
CA ASN A 23 -1.32 -35.36 -19.13
C ASN A 23 -0.56 -35.20 -17.81
N GLU A 24 0.28 -36.18 -17.46
CA GLU A 24 1.13 -36.14 -16.26
C GLU A 24 2.06 -34.92 -16.25
N ARG A 25 2.67 -34.61 -17.42
CA ARG A 25 3.53 -33.43 -17.55
C ARG A 25 2.74 -32.13 -17.40
N GLN A 26 1.51 -32.07 -17.89
CA GLN A 26 0.66 -30.90 -17.76
C GLN A 26 0.25 -30.68 -16.30
N GLU A 27 -0.22 -31.73 -15.62
CA GLU A 27 -0.59 -31.67 -14.20
C GLU A 27 0.60 -31.26 -13.32
N LYS A 28 1.80 -31.81 -13.59
CA LYS A 28 3.02 -31.42 -12.88
C LYS A 28 3.39 -29.94 -13.13
N ASN A 29 3.23 -29.44 -14.35
CA ASN A 29 3.49 -28.04 -14.66
C ASN A 29 2.48 -27.11 -13.96
N ASP A 30 1.21 -27.48 -13.91
CA ASP A 30 0.17 -26.70 -13.25
C ASP A 30 0.41 -26.62 -11.73
N ILE A 31 0.79 -27.73 -11.09
CA ILE A 31 1.19 -27.78 -9.68
C ILE A 31 2.43 -26.91 -9.44
N ARG A 32 3.46 -27.01 -10.28
CA ARG A 32 4.67 -26.17 -10.16
C ARG A 32 4.34 -24.69 -10.30
N MET A 33 3.49 -24.32 -11.25
CA MET A 33 3.08 -22.93 -11.44
C MET A 33 2.26 -22.42 -10.25
N GLN A 34 1.38 -23.26 -9.68
CA GLN A 34 0.63 -22.91 -8.48
C GLN A 34 1.55 -22.70 -7.28
N ALA A 35 2.54 -23.58 -7.07
CA ALA A 35 3.53 -23.43 -6.01
C ALA A 35 4.36 -22.15 -6.19
N GLU A 36 4.84 -21.90 -7.41
CA GLU A 36 5.59 -20.68 -7.75
C GLU A 36 4.78 -19.41 -7.45
N ASN A 37 3.53 -19.35 -7.92
CA ASN A 37 2.65 -18.22 -7.66
C ASN A 37 2.37 -18.04 -6.16
N ASN A 38 2.23 -19.14 -5.42
CA ASN A 38 2.03 -19.07 -3.98
C ASN A 38 3.26 -18.50 -3.27
N TYR A 39 4.47 -18.99 -3.60
CA TYR A 39 5.72 -18.48 -3.01
C TYR A 39 5.97 -17.02 -3.34
N GLN A 40 5.75 -16.61 -4.60
CA GLN A 40 5.87 -15.20 -4.98
C GLN A 40 4.90 -14.31 -4.21
N ARG A 41 3.63 -14.74 -4.07
CA ARG A 41 2.62 -14.03 -3.29
C ARG A 41 3.04 -13.93 -1.83
N SER A 42 3.33 -15.05 -1.17
CA SER A 42 3.69 -15.08 0.26
C SER A 42 4.96 -14.27 0.55
N PHE A 43 5.96 -14.30 -0.35
CA PHE A 43 7.16 -13.49 -0.20
C PHE A 43 6.87 -11.98 -0.34
N HIS A 44 6.00 -11.60 -1.28
CA HIS A 44 5.60 -10.21 -1.45
C HIS A 44 4.81 -9.69 -0.26
N GLU A 45 3.85 -10.48 0.24
CA GLU A 45 3.06 -10.17 1.44
C GLU A 45 3.97 -10.05 2.68
N LEU A 46 4.93 -10.97 2.87
CA LEU A 46 5.92 -10.88 3.94
C LEU A 46 6.71 -9.58 3.87
N THR A 47 7.25 -9.24 2.69
CA THR A 47 8.04 -8.02 2.49
C THR A 47 7.21 -6.78 2.83
N TYR A 48 5.97 -6.72 2.33
CA TYR A 48 5.04 -5.62 2.61
C TYR A 48 4.70 -5.51 4.11
N ARG A 49 4.46 -6.62 4.80
CA ARG A 49 4.12 -6.62 6.22
C ARG A 49 5.29 -6.23 7.11
N ILE A 50 6.51 -6.66 6.78
CA ILE A 50 7.70 -6.24 7.52
C ILE A 50 7.94 -4.73 7.36
N ASP A 51 7.72 -4.18 6.15
CA ASP A 51 7.76 -2.74 5.89
C ASP A 51 6.71 -1.99 6.74
N THR A 52 5.47 -2.49 6.71
CA THR A 52 4.37 -1.92 7.49
C THR A 52 4.63 -2.02 9.00
N LEU A 53 5.19 -3.13 9.48
CA LEU A 53 5.59 -3.30 10.88
C LEU A 53 6.61 -2.25 11.29
N HIS A 54 7.68 -2.08 10.51
CA HIS A 54 8.69 -1.04 10.75
C HIS A 54 8.04 0.34 10.90
N ASP A 55 7.16 0.72 9.98
CA ASP A 55 6.50 2.02 9.99
C ASP A 55 5.55 2.20 11.19
N LYS A 56 4.77 1.16 11.54
CA LYS A 56 3.87 1.18 12.71
C LYS A 56 4.64 1.25 14.03
N ILE A 57 5.79 0.58 14.15
CA ILE A 57 6.66 0.69 15.33
C ILE A 57 7.24 2.11 15.43
N GLY A 58 7.72 2.66 14.31
CA GLY A 58 8.25 4.02 14.25
C GLY A 58 7.20 5.06 14.68
N ALA A 59 5.99 4.93 14.13
CA ALA A 59 4.84 5.75 14.54
C ALA A 59 4.56 5.62 16.04
N THR A 60 4.51 4.39 16.57
CA THR A 60 4.31 4.11 18.01
C THR A 60 5.36 4.80 18.89
N LEU A 61 6.63 4.78 18.47
CA LEU A 61 7.72 5.44 19.19
C LEU A 61 7.64 6.99 19.12
N ALA A 62 6.98 7.54 18.12
CA ALA A 62 6.73 8.96 17.97
C ALA A 62 5.49 9.45 18.77
N MET A 63 4.64 8.53 19.25
CA MET A 63 3.45 8.86 20.05
C MET A 63 3.83 9.30 21.48
N ASN A 64 2.97 10.10 22.08
CA ASN A 64 2.96 10.45 23.50
C ASN A 64 1.64 10.06 24.19
N SER A 65 0.54 9.97 23.43
CA SER A 65 -0.80 9.72 23.93
C SER A 65 -1.01 8.25 24.30
N ARG A 66 -1.33 8.02 25.58
CA ARG A 66 -1.53 6.68 26.14
C ARG A 66 -2.76 5.96 25.58
N ASP A 67 -3.82 6.72 25.26
CA ASP A 67 -5.05 6.21 24.63
C ASP A 67 -4.83 5.63 23.22
N SER A 68 -3.86 6.16 22.50
CA SER A 68 -3.63 5.87 21.07
C SER A 68 -2.56 4.79 20.86
N LEU A 69 -1.77 4.49 21.91
CA LEU A 69 -0.76 3.44 21.89
C LEU A 69 -1.35 2.02 21.85
N SER A 70 -2.42 1.75 22.61
CA SER A 70 -3.01 0.40 22.68
C SER A 70 -3.54 -0.10 21.32
N PRO A 71 -4.31 0.70 20.54
CA PRO A 71 -4.71 0.32 19.19
C PRO A 71 -3.54 0.04 18.25
N GLN A 72 -2.49 0.88 18.26
CA GLN A 72 -1.33 0.67 17.39
C GLN A 72 -0.53 -0.58 17.76
N LEU A 73 -0.37 -0.88 19.05
CA LEU A 73 0.27 -2.10 19.52
C LEU A 73 -0.54 -3.35 19.14
N ALA A 74 -1.88 -3.28 19.19
CA ALA A 74 -2.75 -4.36 18.73
C ALA A 74 -2.61 -4.59 17.21
N GLU A 75 -2.46 -3.53 16.43
CA GLU A 75 -2.22 -3.61 15.00
C GLU A 75 -0.84 -4.21 14.66
N ILE A 76 0.21 -3.81 15.39
CA ILE A 76 1.54 -4.43 15.28
C ILE A 76 1.47 -5.92 15.61
N TRP A 77 0.71 -6.32 16.63
CA TRP A 77 0.50 -7.73 16.96
C TRP A 77 -0.18 -8.48 15.81
N ARG A 78 -1.27 -7.94 15.25
CA ARG A 78 -1.98 -8.52 14.10
C ARG A 78 -1.05 -8.70 12.90
N LEU A 79 -0.32 -7.64 12.53
CA LEU A 79 0.62 -7.65 11.41
C LEU A 79 1.75 -8.67 11.62
N SER A 80 2.26 -8.79 12.84
CA SER A 80 3.31 -9.77 13.15
C SER A 80 2.83 -11.21 13.00
N SER A 81 1.58 -11.50 13.39
CA SER A 81 0.96 -12.81 13.22
C SER A 81 0.69 -13.14 11.75
N GLU A 82 0.27 -12.16 10.95
CA GLU A 82 0.06 -12.35 9.52
C GLU A 82 1.39 -12.55 8.78
N ALA A 83 2.43 -11.79 9.13
CA ALA A 83 3.78 -12.00 8.60
C ALA A 83 4.33 -13.39 8.96
N HIS A 84 4.06 -13.87 10.18
CA HIS A 84 4.44 -15.23 10.58
C HIS A 84 3.73 -16.29 9.73
N THR A 85 2.48 -16.02 9.33
CA THR A 85 1.75 -16.91 8.42
C THR A 85 2.36 -16.90 7.02
N ASP A 86 2.84 -15.75 6.54
CA ASP A 86 3.46 -15.64 5.22
C ASP A 86 4.82 -16.34 5.17
N VAL A 87 5.66 -16.21 6.21
CA VAL A 87 6.88 -17.02 6.35
C VAL A 87 6.53 -18.50 6.29
N GLY A 88 5.46 -18.91 6.98
CA GLY A 88 4.95 -20.28 7.00
C GLY A 88 4.51 -20.85 5.64
N GLN A 89 4.32 -20.00 4.62
CA GLN A 89 3.89 -20.39 3.28
C GLN A 89 5.04 -20.40 2.25
N LEU A 90 6.22 -19.92 2.64
CA LEU A 90 7.45 -20.07 1.86
C LEU A 90 7.89 -21.54 1.87
N PRO A 91 8.82 -21.96 0.97
CA PRO A 91 9.35 -23.33 1.00
C PRO A 91 10.14 -23.57 2.29
N LEU A 92 9.41 -23.93 3.36
CA LEU A 92 9.82 -23.96 4.77
C LEU A 92 10.84 -25.04 5.12
N ALA A 93 11.04 -26.06 4.27
CA ALA A 93 11.85 -27.19 4.68
C ALA A 93 13.34 -26.83 4.79
N LEU A 94 13.82 -25.78 4.11
CA LEU A 94 15.24 -25.71 3.75
C LEU A 94 15.84 -24.28 3.65
N LEU A 95 15.13 -23.24 4.07
CA LEU A 95 15.68 -21.88 4.22
C LEU A 95 15.75 -21.50 5.71
N PRO A 96 16.82 -20.85 6.18
CA PRO A 96 16.96 -20.51 7.59
C PRO A 96 16.10 -19.27 7.91
N PHE A 97 14.82 -19.48 8.26
CA PHE A 97 13.89 -18.42 8.68
C PHE A 97 13.77 -18.25 10.20
N GLU A 98 14.57 -19.00 10.96
CA GLU A 98 14.40 -19.16 12.41
C GLU A 98 14.41 -17.83 13.16
N LYS A 99 15.31 -16.91 12.82
CA LYS A 99 15.42 -15.62 13.50
C LYS A 99 14.38 -14.62 13.01
N THR A 100 13.90 -14.72 11.77
CA THR A 100 12.77 -13.91 11.28
C THR A 100 11.47 -14.31 11.97
N GLU A 101 11.16 -15.61 12.05
CA GLU A 101 10.01 -16.12 12.82
C GLU A 101 10.10 -15.72 14.29
N LYS A 102 11.31 -15.79 14.86
CA LYS A 102 11.56 -15.37 16.24
C LYS A 102 11.38 -13.88 16.44
N PHE A 103 11.84 -13.04 15.51
CA PHE A 103 11.59 -11.60 15.54
C PHE A 103 10.09 -11.31 15.55
N LEU A 104 9.33 -11.93 14.63
CA LEU A 104 7.88 -11.79 14.51
C LEU A 104 7.12 -12.23 15.75
N THR A 105 7.55 -13.34 16.35
CA THR A 105 7.00 -13.82 17.63
C THR A 105 7.30 -12.83 18.75
N ASN A 106 8.54 -12.34 18.85
CA ASN A 106 8.96 -11.44 19.93
C ASN A 106 8.23 -10.10 19.90
N ILE A 107 8.03 -9.55 18.70
CA ILE A 107 7.29 -8.30 18.56
C ILE A 107 5.81 -8.51 18.86
N GLY A 108 5.20 -9.57 18.32
CA GLY A 108 3.79 -9.89 18.58
C GLY A 108 3.50 -10.10 20.07
N ASP A 109 4.35 -10.84 20.77
CA ASP A 109 4.22 -11.08 22.20
C ASP A 109 4.33 -9.79 23.02
N PHE A 110 5.31 -8.97 22.68
CA PHE A 110 5.54 -7.72 23.37
C PHE A 110 4.37 -6.76 23.16
N THR A 111 3.94 -6.56 21.91
CA THR A 111 2.88 -5.60 21.62
C THR A 111 1.52 -6.08 22.09
N TYR A 112 1.22 -7.38 22.05
CA TYR A 112 0.00 -7.92 22.63
C TYR A 112 -0.07 -7.68 24.15
N LYS A 113 0.98 -8.06 24.89
CA LYS A 113 1.03 -7.90 26.36
C LYS A 113 0.86 -6.45 26.78
N THR A 114 1.43 -5.52 26.00
CA THR A 114 1.31 -4.09 26.27
C THR A 114 -0.04 -3.53 25.82
N ALA A 115 -0.59 -3.96 24.68
CA ALA A 115 -1.86 -3.46 24.15
C ALA A 115 -3.06 -3.75 25.08
N VAL A 116 -3.05 -4.91 25.74
CA VAL A 116 -4.13 -5.31 26.67
C VAL A 116 -4.01 -4.66 28.06
N ARG A 117 -2.94 -3.89 28.32
CA ARG A 117 -2.73 -3.13 29.56
C ARG A 117 -3.46 -1.80 29.48
N ASP A 118 -3.89 -1.30 30.64
CA ASP A 118 -4.39 0.06 30.79
C ASP A 118 -3.19 1.03 30.79
N LEU A 119 -2.82 1.52 29.61
CA LEU A 119 -1.63 2.37 29.42
C LEU A 119 -1.77 3.75 30.07
N ASP A 120 -2.99 4.20 30.40
CA ASP A 120 -3.19 5.41 31.19
C ASP A 120 -2.62 5.26 32.60
N LYS A 121 -2.85 4.09 33.21
CA LYS A 121 -2.37 3.77 34.56
C LYS A 121 -0.95 3.25 34.56
N GLU A 122 -0.60 2.43 33.57
CA GLU A 122 0.68 1.75 33.45
C GLU A 122 1.29 2.06 32.06
N PRO A 123 1.87 3.26 31.87
CA PRO A 123 2.47 3.65 30.59
C PRO A 123 3.67 2.76 30.24
N LEU A 124 4.10 2.82 28.98
CA LEU A 124 5.38 2.22 28.56
C LEU A 124 6.51 2.72 29.46
N SER A 125 7.25 1.80 30.05
CA SER A 125 8.48 2.10 30.78
C SER A 125 9.63 2.41 29.81
N GLU A 126 10.67 3.07 30.30
CA GLU A 126 11.88 3.35 29.51
C GLU A 126 12.51 2.08 28.94
N GLU A 127 12.47 0.96 29.67
CA GLU A 127 12.96 -0.33 29.19
C GLU A 127 12.11 -0.89 28.04
N GLU A 128 10.79 -0.74 28.13
CA GLU A 128 9.85 -1.13 27.06
C GLU A 128 9.99 -0.23 25.82
N MET A 129 10.26 1.07 26.00
CA MET A 129 10.56 2.01 24.91
C MET A 129 11.87 1.64 24.20
N GLN A 130 12.95 1.39 24.95
CA GLN A 130 14.22 0.91 24.38
C GLN A 130 14.07 -0.43 23.67
N ARG A 131 13.16 -1.29 24.14
CA ARG A 131 12.84 -2.55 23.47
C ARG A 131 12.13 -2.29 22.14
N LEU A 132 11.16 -1.37 22.08
CA LEU A 132 10.51 -0.97 20.83
C LEU A 132 11.50 -0.35 19.83
N GLU A 133 12.44 0.49 20.29
CA GLU A 133 13.49 1.05 19.43
C GLU A 133 14.36 -0.04 18.79
N LYS A 134 14.78 -1.03 19.58
CA LYS A 134 15.52 -2.19 19.04
C LYS A 134 14.70 -3.02 18.06
N LEU A 135 13.40 -3.19 18.33
CA LEU A 135 12.50 -3.90 17.42
C LEU A 135 12.30 -3.12 16.12
N HIS A 136 12.25 -1.78 16.17
CA HIS A 136 12.23 -0.91 15.00
C HIS A 136 13.50 -1.10 14.16
N ASP A 137 14.68 -1.01 14.77
CA ASP A 137 15.95 -1.18 14.08
C ASP A 137 16.07 -2.55 13.42
N ASN A 138 15.67 -3.61 14.12
CA ASN A 138 15.64 -4.98 13.59
C ASN A 138 14.66 -5.10 12.41
N ALA A 139 13.46 -4.51 12.52
CA ALA A 139 12.49 -4.50 11.42
C ALA A 139 13.06 -3.79 10.18
N GLY A 140 13.79 -2.69 10.38
CA GLY A 140 14.45 -1.93 9.32
C GLY A 140 15.50 -2.76 8.59
N GLN A 141 16.34 -3.48 9.35
CA GLN A 141 17.35 -4.39 8.78
C GLN A 141 16.69 -5.54 8.00
N ILE A 142 15.69 -6.21 8.58
CA ILE A 142 14.98 -7.31 7.91
C ILE A 142 14.30 -6.81 6.63
N LYS A 143 13.63 -5.66 6.68
CA LYS A 143 13.00 -5.00 5.52
C LYS A 143 14.02 -4.79 4.39
N ASP A 144 15.16 -4.18 4.69
CA ASP A 144 16.16 -3.85 3.69
C ASP A 144 16.74 -5.12 3.04
N GLU A 145 16.96 -6.18 3.83
CA GLU A 145 17.44 -7.46 3.30
C GLU A 145 16.37 -8.20 2.48
N LEU A 146 15.10 -8.17 2.88
CA LEU A 146 14.00 -8.73 2.08
C LEU A 146 13.85 -7.99 0.74
N ARG A 147 14.04 -6.66 0.71
CA ARG A 147 14.08 -5.88 -0.53
C ARG A 147 15.27 -6.28 -1.41
N ASN A 148 16.43 -6.57 -0.83
CA ASN A 148 17.59 -7.08 -1.57
C ASN A 148 17.28 -8.44 -2.22
N VAL A 149 16.67 -9.37 -1.47
CA VAL A 149 16.21 -10.67 -2.01
C VAL A 149 15.22 -10.45 -3.15
N GLN A 150 14.23 -9.58 -2.97
CA GLN A 150 13.24 -9.25 -4.00
C GLN A 150 13.90 -8.76 -5.29
N ASN A 151 14.87 -7.86 -5.17
CA ASN A 151 15.65 -7.35 -6.30
C ASN A 151 16.46 -8.44 -7.00
N THR A 152 17.10 -9.35 -6.24
CA THR A 152 17.86 -10.47 -6.80
C THR A 152 16.97 -11.46 -7.56
N VAL A 153 15.79 -11.78 -7.01
CA VAL A 153 14.82 -12.70 -7.61
C VAL A 153 14.29 -12.13 -8.92
N LEU A 154 13.85 -10.86 -8.91
CA LEU A 154 13.31 -10.19 -10.09
C LEU A 154 14.39 -9.92 -11.14
N GLY A 155 15.57 -9.45 -10.73
CA GLY A 155 16.66 -9.09 -11.63
C GLY A 155 17.26 -10.29 -12.38
N ASN A 156 17.28 -11.46 -11.77
CA ASN A 156 17.83 -12.68 -12.36
C ASN A 156 16.75 -13.67 -12.84
N ASN A 157 15.47 -13.30 -12.77
CA ASN A 157 14.32 -14.13 -13.16
C ASN A 157 14.36 -15.53 -12.50
N LEU A 158 14.65 -15.56 -11.21
CA LEU A 158 14.80 -16.78 -10.41
C LEU A 158 13.42 -17.32 -10.03
N GLN A 159 13.26 -18.65 -10.00
CA GLN A 159 12.03 -19.31 -9.59
C GLN A 159 12.18 -19.89 -8.19
N TRP A 160 11.20 -19.63 -7.32
CA TRP A 160 11.16 -20.19 -5.97
C TRP A 160 11.06 -21.71 -5.96
N THR A 161 10.41 -22.28 -6.99
CA THR A 161 10.33 -23.74 -7.18
C THR A 161 11.67 -24.39 -7.54
N ASP A 162 12.63 -23.64 -8.11
CA ASP A 162 14.00 -24.13 -8.33
C ASP A 162 14.80 -24.18 -7.02
N VAL A 163 14.48 -23.30 -6.06
CA VAL A 163 15.04 -23.32 -4.70
C VAL A 163 14.55 -24.54 -3.95
N GLU A 164 13.23 -24.80 -3.97
CA GLU A 164 12.64 -26.01 -3.38
C GLU A 164 13.25 -27.29 -3.95
N MET A 165 13.50 -27.32 -5.26
CA MET A 165 14.13 -28.46 -5.93
C MET A 165 15.61 -28.63 -5.55
N ALA A 166 16.40 -27.55 -5.58
CA ALA A 166 17.81 -27.57 -5.23
C ALA A 166 18.04 -28.04 -3.79
N LEU A 167 17.13 -27.65 -2.90
CA LEU A 167 17.16 -28.01 -1.50
C LEU A 167 16.66 -29.44 -1.23
N SER A 168 15.90 -30.04 -2.15
CA SER A 168 15.41 -31.43 -2.04
C SER A 168 16.47 -32.47 -2.45
N ASP A 169 17.55 -32.04 -3.09
CA ASP A 169 18.70 -32.89 -3.42
C ASP A 169 19.64 -33.00 -2.20
N ASP A 170 20.11 -34.21 -1.88
CA ASP A 170 20.96 -34.57 -0.72
C ASP A 170 22.40 -33.98 -0.77
N GLU A 171 22.65 -32.94 -1.58
CA GLU A 171 23.96 -32.32 -1.72
C GLU A 171 24.23 -31.31 -0.58
N PRO A 172 25.36 -31.40 0.14
CA PRO A 172 25.62 -30.60 1.34
C PRO A 172 26.04 -29.14 1.07
N ASP A 173 26.15 -28.70 -0.18
CA ASP A 173 26.57 -27.34 -0.54
C ASP A 173 25.59 -26.71 -1.54
N HIS A 174 24.80 -25.74 -1.08
CA HIS A 174 23.84 -24.99 -1.88
C HIS A 174 24.23 -23.52 -2.07
N SER A 175 25.50 -23.17 -1.82
CA SER A 175 26.02 -21.79 -1.87
C SER A 175 25.94 -21.14 -3.26
N ASP A 176 25.76 -21.93 -4.32
CA ASP A 176 25.58 -21.45 -5.69
C ASP A 176 24.15 -20.88 -5.97
N ASN A 177 23.18 -21.09 -5.07
CA ASN A 177 21.84 -20.53 -5.25
C ASN A 177 21.74 -19.11 -4.67
N ALA A 178 21.53 -18.14 -5.57
CA ALA A 178 21.44 -16.73 -5.22
C ALA A 178 20.27 -16.39 -4.27
N ILE A 179 19.19 -17.17 -4.28
CA ILE A 179 18.06 -16.96 -3.35
C ILE A 179 18.48 -17.40 -1.95
N ILE A 180 19.06 -18.59 -1.81
CA ILE A 180 19.49 -19.15 -0.51
C ILE A 180 20.49 -18.23 0.17
N SER A 181 21.54 -17.81 -0.55
CA SER A 181 22.56 -16.89 -0.04
C SER A 181 22.01 -15.51 0.34
N SER A 182 21.05 -14.99 -0.44
CA SER A 182 20.38 -13.72 -0.09
C SER A 182 19.56 -13.86 1.20
N PHE A 183 18.89 -15.00 1.42
CA PHE A 183 18.16 -15.25 2.67
C PHE A 183 19.07 -15.51 3.87
N GLU A 184 20.20 -16.18 3.70
CA GLU A 184 21.18 -16.30 4.79
C GLU A 184 21.65 -14.93 5.27
N THR A 185 21.66 -13.93 4.40
CA THR A 185 21.98 -12.55 4.77
C THR A 185 20.87 -11.91 5.62
N VAL A 186 19.60 -12.06 5.21
CA VAL A 186 18.42 -11.66 6.02
C VAL A 186 18.49 -12.28 7.42
N GLU A 187 18.78 -13.56 7.48
CA GLU A 187 18.87 -14.32 8.72
C GLU A 187 20.05 -13.86 9.58
N ASN A 188 21.21 -13.52 9.00
CA ASN A 188 22.34 -13.04 9.78
C ASN A 188 22.14 -11.65 10.39
N SER A 189 21.27 -10.82 9.80
CA SER A 189 20.93 -9.49 10.29
C SER A 189 19.93 -9.48 11.46
N SER A 190 19.25 -10.59 11.76
CA SER A 190 18.26 -10.66 12.84
C SER A 190 18.93 -11.07 14.18
N GLY A 191 19.32 -10.08 14.99
CA GLY A 191 19.96 -10.28 16.30
C GLY A 191 19.07 -10.96 17.34
N GLY A 192 19.66 -11.88 18.13
CA GLY A 192 18.94 -12.83 18.98
C GLY A 192 18.40 -12.32 20.32
N PHE A 193 17.23 -12.87 20.70
CA PHE A 193 16.69 -12.93 22.06
C PHE A 193 15.93 -14.26 22.23
N ASN A 194 16.00 -14.92 23.40
CA ASN A 194 15.30 -16.17 23.72
C ASN A 194 14.14 -15.88 24.69
N GLU A 195 12.93 -16.35 24.37
CA GLU A 195 11.98 -17.05 25.25
C GLU A 195 10.66 -17.31 24.50
N GLU A 196 10.10 -18.52 24.65
CA GLU A 196 8.90 -19.02 23.97
C GLU A 196 7.62 -18.83 24.82
N LYS A 197 6.46 -18.60 24.18
CA LYS A 197 5.20 -19.39 24.33
C LYS A 197 4.01 -18.87 23.50
N ASP A 198 3.28 -19.83 22.90
CA ASP A 198 2.03 -19.77 22.10
C ASP A 198 0.91 -18.80 22.57
N PHE A 199 0.11 -18.25 21.63
CA PHE A 199 -1.38 -18.41 21.53
C PHE A 199 -2.03 -17.66 20.33
N ASN A 200 -3.29 -18.04 20.04
CA ASN A 200 -4.09 -17.96 18.80
C ASN A 200 -4.98 -16.70 18.64
N ASN A 201 -5.28 -16.29 17.38
CA ASN A 201 -5.99 -15.06 16.99
C ASN A 201 -7.54 -15.19 16.96
N GLY A 202 -8.22 -14.07 17.24
CA GLY A 202 -9.61 -13.82 16.88
C GLY A 202 -9.74 -12.51 16.10
N ALA A 203 -10.45 -12.52 14.97
CA ALA A 203 -10.66 -11.36 14.11
C ALA A 203 -11.92 -10.56 14.50
N LEU A 204 -11.87 -9.23 14.30
CA LEU A 204 -13.03 -8.33 14.33
C LEU A 204 -13.46 -7.93 12.91
N PRO A 205 -14.75 -7.62 12.70
CA PRO A 205 -15.36 -7.49 11.38
C PRO A 205 -15.36 -6.05 10.85
N ALA A 206 -15.30 -5.92 9.52
CA ALA A 206 -15.51 -4.67 8.78
C ALA A 206 -16.99 -4.24 8.83
N SER A 207 -17.25 -2.95 9.08
CA SER A 207 -18.56 -2.33 8.93
C SER A 207 -18.79 -1.88 7.48
N ASN A 208 -19.94 -2.29 6.93
CA ASN A 208 -20.52 -1.74 5.72
C ASN A 208 -21.45 -0.58 6.12
N GLU A 209 -20.99 0.67 6.01
CA GLU A 209 -21.92 1.80 5.94
C GLU A 209 -22.10 2.22 4.47
N GLU A 210 -23.36 2.35 4.03
CA GLU A 210 -23.72 2.87 2.71
C GLU A 210 -23.50 4.39 2.70
N HIS A 211 -22.31 4.86 2.33
CA HIS A 211 -22.03 6.29 2.14
C HIS A 211 -22.74 6.83 0.90
N LYS A 212 -23.41 7.98 1.03
CA LYS A 212 -24.06 8.68 -0.09
C LYS A 212 -23.07 9.68 -0.69
N PHE A 213 -23.05 9.81 -2.01
CA PHE A 213 -22.20 10.78 -2.69
C PHE A 213 -22.83 12.17 -2.72
N GLU A 214 -22.52 12.99 -1.73
CA GLU A 214 -23.11 14.32 -1.53
C GLU A 214 -22.59 15.35 -2.54
N GLY A 215 -21.31 15.25 -2.91
CA GLY A 215 -20.66 16.13 -3.88
C GLY A 215 -21.12 15.96 -5.33
N VAL A 216 -21.86 14.89 -5.65
CA VAL A 216 -22.38 14.64 -7.01
C VAL A 216 -23.64 15.48 -7.29
N THR A 217 -23.41 16.69 -7.78
CA THR A 217 -24.45 17.70 -8.08
C THR A 217 -24.63 17.96 -9.58
N GLY A 218 -25.67 18.68 -9.98
CA GLY A 218 -25.90 19.10 -11.37
C GLY A 218 -26.92 18.26 -12.17
N GLU A 219 -27.08 18.61 -13.45
CA GLU A 219 -28.06 17.99 -14.35
C GLU A 219 -27.62 16.61 -14.84
N ARG A 220 -28.59 15.75 -15.18
CA ARG A 220 -28.27 14.42 -15.72
C ARG A 220 -27.73 14.53 -17.14
N ILE A 221 -26.62 13.84 -17.40
CA ILE A 221 -25.99 13.74 -18.71
C ILE A 221 -26.33 12.42 -19.40
N ASN A 222 -26.33 12.44 -20.73
CA ASN A 222 -26.44 11.24 -21.55
C ASN A 222 -25.05 10.66 -21.89
N GLN A 223 -25.04 9.42 -22.40
CA GLN A 223 -23.81 8.70 -22.74
C GLN A 223 -22.95 9.43 -23.79
N LYS A 224 -23.54 10.19 -24.72
CA LYS A 224 -22.78 10.95 -25.73
C LYS A 224 -22.04 12.13 -25.08
N GLN A 225 -22.68 12.81 -24.12
CA GLN A 225 -22.04 13.83 -23.31
C GLN A 225 -20.92 13.24 -22.45
N ALA A 226 -21.14 12.09 -21.81
CA ALA A 226 -20.10 11.38 -21.05
C ALA A 226 -18.88 11.03 -21.92
N LYS A 227 -19.10 10.51 -23.14
CA LYS A 227 -18.02 10.28 -24.12
C LYS A 227 -17.27 11.55 -24.50
N THR A 228 -17.96 12.69 -24.58
CA THR A 228 -17.33 13.97 -24.89
C THR A 228 -16.44 14.45 -23.74
N ILE A 229 -16.89 14.27 -22.49
CA ILE A 229 -16.11 14.59 -21.29
C ILE A 229 -14.86 13.70 -21.23
N ALA A 230 -15.02 12.39 -21.41
CA ALA A 230 -13.90 11.45 -21.45
C ALA A 230 -12.90 11.77 -22.56
N ALA A 231 -13.37 12.04 -23.79
CA ALA A 231 -12.50 12.40 -24.90
C ALA A 231 -11.66 13.64 -24.57
N LYS A 232 -12.25 14.66 -23.95
CA LYS A 232 -11.51 15.86 -23.52
C LYS A 232 -10.50 15.55 -22.42
N ALA A 233 -10.83 14.67 -21.48
CA ALA A 233 -9.94 14.30 -20.38
C ALA A 233 -8.72 13.49 -20.85
N PHE A 234 -8.90 12.65 -21.89
CA PHE A 234 -7.84 11.88 -22.52
C PHE A 234 -7.17 12.58 -23.71
N ASP A 235 -7.43 13.87 -23.92
CA ASP A 235 -6.95 14.66 -25.08
C ASP A 235 -7.20 13.99 -26.46
N LEU A 236 -8.34 13.30 -26.60
CA LEU A 236 -8.74 12.63 -27.83
C LEU A 236 -9.51 13.57 -28.75
N ASN A 237 -9.08 13.62 -30.01
CA ASN A 237 -9.73 14.41 -31.07
C ASN A 237 -11.13 13.89 -31.49
N THR A 238 -11.54 12.71 -31.01
CA THR A 238 -12.82 12.10 -31.38
C THR A 238 -13.37 11.21 -30.28
N ILE A 239 -14.71 11.12 -30.22
CA ILE A 239 -15.42 10.17 -29.36
C ILE A 239 -15.56 8.79 -30.01
N SER A 240 -15.20 8.66 -31.29
CA SER A 240 -15.21 7.38 -32.03
C SER A 240 -14.13 6.46 -31.48
N GLY A 241 -14.52 5.25 -31.07
CA GLY A 241 -13.62 4.29 -30.41
C GLY A 241 -13.74 4.24 -28.88
N ILE A 242 -14.43 5.22 -28.27
CA ILE A 242 -14.73 5.18 -26.83
C ILE A 242 -15.93 4.26 -26.60
N SER A 243 -15.70 3.15 -25.91
CA SER A 243 -16.73 2.28 -25.36
C SER A 243 -17.32 2.90 -24.10
N ALA A 244 -18.61 2.68 -23.84
CA ALA A 244 -19.23 3.19 -22.63
C ALA A 244 -20.31 2.22 -22.12
N GLY A 245 -20.17 1.81 -20.86
CA GLY A 245 -21.17 1.07 -20.08
C GLY A 245 -21.86 1.98 -19.07
N LYS A 246 -22.93 1.47 -18.44
CA LYS A 246 -23.57 2.10 -17.28
C LYS A 246 -23.33 1.21 -16.07
N SER A 247 -23.21 1.81 -14.88
CA SER A 247 -23.14 1.02 -13.65
C SER A 247 -24.39 0.14 -13.46
N GLY A 248 -24.18 -1.04 -12.88
CA GLY A 248 -25.22 -2.04 -12.66
C GLY A 248 -26.17 -1.70 -11.50
N LYS A 249 -27.18 -2.55 -11.27
CA LYS A 249 -28.05 -2.43 -10.09
C LYS A 249 -27.22 -2.73 -8.83
N GLY A 250 -27.23 -1.83 -7.86
CA GLY A 250 -26.45 -1.94 -6.61
C GLY A 250 -25.21 -1.04 -6.54
N SER A 251 -24.99 -0.15 -7.52
CA SER A 251 -23.93 0.85 -7.44
C SER A 251 -24.41 2.07 -6.64
N ASP A 252 -23.60 2.52 -5.67
CA ASP A 252 -23.90 3.66 -4.78
C ASP A 252 -24.12 4.97 -5.56
N VAL A 253 -23.52 5.08 -6.75
CA VAL A 253 -23.72 6.19 -7.70
C VAL A 253 -23.99 5.66 -9.11
N PRO A 254 -25.00 6.20 -9.81
CA PRO A 254 -25.15 5.94 -11.24
C PRO A 254 -23.99 6.56 -12.04
N LEU A 255 -23.18 5.71 -12.68
CA LEU A 255 -21.99 6.10 -13.45
C LEU A 255 -22.14 5.70 -14.93
N TYR A 256 -21.34 6.36 -15.77
CA TYR A 256 -20.90 5.87 -17.06
C TYR A 256 -19.44 5.44 -16.94
N SER A 257 -19.16 4.19 -17.22
CA SER A 257 -17.78 3.67 -17.27
C SER A 257 -17.34 3.66 -18.73
N LEU A 258 -16.33 4.45 -19.05
CA LEU A 258 -15.84 4.66 -20.40
C LEU A 258 -14.44 4.09 -20.55
N SER A 259 -14.16 3.50 -21.71
CA SER A 259 -12.83 3.01 -22.03
C SER A 259 -12.50 3.17 -23.50
N TYR A 260 -11.21 3.27 -23.80
CA TYR A 260 -10.70 3.22 -25.16
C TYR A 260 -9.37 2.48 -25.21
N GLN A 261 -9.02 2.01 -26.40
CA GLN A 261 -7.72 1.45 -26.70
C GLN A 261 -7.32 1.89 -28.11
N LYS A 262 -6.11 2.43 -28.25
CA LYS A 262 -5.60 2.96 -29.50
C LYS A 262 -4.07 2.96 -29.49
N ASP A 263 -3.45 2.37 -30.51
CA ASP A 263 -2.00 2.48 -30.77
C ASP A 263 -1.09 2.13 -29.56
N GLY A 264 -1.48 1.14 -28.74
CA GLY A 264 -0.73 0.75 -27.53
C GLY A 264 -1.09 1.54 -26.26
N GLU A 265 -1.85 2.61 -26.39
CA GLU A 265 -2.43 3.39 -25.31
C GLU A 265 -3.85 2.87 -24.98
N SER A 266 -4.21 2.91 -23.71
CA SER A 266 -5.57 2.66 -23.25
C SER A 266 -5.94 3.59 -22.11
N GLY A 267 -7.23 3.89 -21.98
CA GLY A 267 -7.72 4.71 -20.89
C GLY A 267 -9.07 4.26 -20.40
N TYR A 268 -9.33 4.51 -19.12
CA TYR A 268 -10.54 4.19 -18.40
C TYR A 268 -10.99 5.41 -17.59
N ALA A 269 -12.28 5.74 -17.62
CA ALA A 269 -12.84 6.79 -16.79
C ALA A 269 -14.24 6.43 -16.29
N ASP A 270 -14.49 6.72 -15.02
CA ASP A 270 -15.82 6.69 -14.41
C ASP A 270 -16.36 8.10 -14.28
N ILE A 271 -17.51 8.35 -14.92
CA ILE A 271 -18.16 9.65 -14.96
C ILE A 271 -19.56 9.55 -14.37
N SER A 272 -19.89 10.43 -13.42
CA SER A 272 -21.23 10.47 -12.84
C SER A 272 -22.30 10.78 -13.88
N GLN A 273 -23.43 10.08 -13.80
CA GLN A 273 -24.58 10.39 -14.66
C GLN A 273 -25.18 11.76 -14.33
N LYS A 274 -24.99 12.25 -13.11
CA LYS A 274 -25.48 13.54 -12.61
C LYS A 274 -24.29 14.51 -12.52
N GLY A 275 -24.33 15.62 -13.21
CA GLY A 275 -23.24 16.61 -13.28
C GLY A 275 -22.16 16.31 -14.30
N GLY A 276 -21.90 15.02 -14.61
CA GLY A 276 -20.82 14.63 -15.51
C GLY A 276 -19.44 14.77 -14.88
N HIS A 277 -19.35 14.57 -13.57
CA HIS A 277 -18.10 14.64 -12.81
C HIS A 277 -17.25 13.41 -13.08
N ILE A 278 -15.96 13.59 -13.34
CA ILE A 278 -15.01 12.49 -13.44
C ILE A 278 -14.67 12.08 -12.01
N LEU A 279 -14.99 10.84 -11.62
CA LEU A 279 -14.66 10.31 -10.28
C LEU A 279 -13.32 9.59 -10.30
N THR A 280 -13.06 8.87 -11.38
CA THR A 280 -11.82 8.12 -11.58
C THR A 280 -11.41 8.23 -13.04
N LEU A 281 -10.13 8.42 -13.29
CA LEU A 281 -9.52 8.35 -14.60
C LEU A 281 -8.18 7.64 -14.49
N MET A 282 -7.89 6.79 -15.46
CA MET A 282 -6.63 6.08 -15.59
C MET A 282 -6.26 6.02 -17.08
N MET A 283 -5.00 6.29 -17.39
CA MET A 283 -4.43 6.20 -18.71
C MET A 283 -3.15 5.36 -18.61
N GLN A 284 -3.07 4.35 -19.45
CA GLN A 284 -1.91 3.50 -19.61
C GLN A 284 -1.31 3.75 -21.00
N ARG A 285 -0.06 4.20 -21.01
CA ARG A 285 0.77 4.36 -22.20
C ARG A 285 2.22 4.03 -21.88
N ASP A 286 2.99 3.79 -22.93
CA ASP A 286 4.45 3.77 -22.83
C ASP A 286 4.95 5.15 -22.41
N ARG A 287 6.01 5.15 -21.60
CA ARG A 287 6.60 6.36 -21.04
C ARG A 287 8.06 6.47 -21.46
N GLU A 288 8.48 7.68 -21.79
CA GLU A 288 9.87 7.98 -22.03
C GLU A 288 10.58 8.35 -20.72
N GLU A 289 11.87 8.65 -20.82
CA GLU A 289 12.65 9.17 -19.70
C GLU A 289 12.06 10.48 -19.13
N PRO A 290 12.09 10.69 -17.79
CA PRO A 290 11.59 11.90 -17.16
C PRO A 290 12.27 13.17 -17.69
N LYS A 291 11.46 14.15 -18.12
CA LYS A 291 11.90 15.48 -18.57
C LYS A 291 11.43 16.61 -17.64
N LEU A 292 10.46 16.33 -16.78
CA LEU A 292 9.87 17.25 -15.80
C LEU A 292 10.34 16.91 -14.39
N GLY A 293 10.57 17.95 -13.57
CA GLY A 293 10.70 17.80 -12.13
C GLY A 293 9.34 17.67 -11.44
N LEU A 294 9.33 17.22 -10.18
CA LEU A 294 8.10 17.11 -9.39
C LEU A 294 7.35 18.43 -9.28
N HIS A 295 8.05 19.57 -9.20
CA HIS A 295 7.41 20.89 -9.15
C HIS A 295 6.63 21.23 -10.43
N ASP A 296 7.22 20.97 -11.61
CA ASP A 296 6.54 21.21 -12.89
C ASP A 296 5.34 20.26 -13.04
N ALA A 297 5.49 19.01 -12.59
CA ALA A 297 4.41 18.02 -12.60
C ALA A 297 3.28 18.38 -11.61
N GLN A 298 3.61 18.95 -10.45
CA GLN A 298 2.62 19.49 -9.51
C GLN A 298 1.78 20.58 -10.19
N GLN A 299 2.39 21.52 -10.91
CA GLN A 299 1.65 22.56 -11.64
C GLN A 299 0.70 21.95 -12.69
N LYS A 300 1.11 20.86 -13.37
CA LYS A 300 0.22 20.13 -14.28
C LYS A 300 -0.98 19.51 -13.57
N ALA A 301 -0.78 18.97 -12.37
CA ALA A 301 -1.86 18.44 -11.55
C ALA A 301 -2.83 19.54 -11.11
N GLU A 302 -2.33 20.68 -10.63
CA GLU A 302 -3.14 21.85 -10.25
C GLU A 302 -3.97 22.39 -11.43
N ASP A 303 -3.36 22.55 -12.60
CA ASP A 303 -4.04 22.95 -13.84
C ASP A 303 -5.16 21.96 -14.22
N PHE A 304 -4.95 20.66 -13.98
CA PHE A 304 -5.94 19.64 -14.23
C PHE A 304 -7.12 19.75 -13.25
N LEU A 305 -6.86 19.93 -11.95
CA LEU A 305 -7.89 20.11 -10.93
C LEU A 305 -8.77 21.33 -11.22
N GLN A 306 -8.16 22.45 -11.61
CA GLN A 306 -8.90 23.65 -12.03
C GLN A 306 -9.83 23.38 -13.23
N LYS A 307 -9.38 22.57 -14.22
CA LYS A 307 -10.22 22.15 -15.35
C LYS A 307 -11.39 21.24 -14.94
N GLN A 308 -11.22 20.47 -13.86
CA GLN A 308 -12.30 19.69 -13.23
C GLN A 308 -13.20 20.54 -12.31
N LYS A 309 -12.93 21.85 -12.18
CA LYS A 309 -13.64 22.78 -11.30
C LYS A 309 -13.48 22.46 -9.81
N LEU A 310 -12.39 21.80 -9.44
CA LEU A 310 -11.96 21.66 -8.06
C LEU A 310 -11.04 22.84 -7.76
N THR A 311 -11.56 23.84 -7.04
CA THR A 311 -10.82 25.04 -6.63
C THR A 311 -10.42 24.95 -5.17
N ASP A 312 -9.50 25.83 -4.75
CA ASP A 312 -9.07 25.95 -3.35
C ASP A 312 -8.49 24.64 -2.78
N MET A 313 -7.77 23.92 -3.64
CA MET A 313 -7.09 22.66 -3.32
C MET A 313 -5.64 22.95 -2.94
N GLU A 314 -5.18 22.38 -1.83
CA GLU A 314 -3.79 22.42 -1.39
C GLU A 314 -3.16 21.04 -1.50
N MET A 315 -1.91 20.98 -2.00
CA MET A 315 -1.15 19.72 -2.05
C MET A 315 -0.65 19.38 -0.65
N VAL A 316 -1.03 18.21 -0.14
CA VAL A 316 -0.62 17.73 1.19
C VAL A 316 0.47 16.66 1.13
N GLN A 317 0.63 16.01 -0.02
CA GLN A 317 1.64 14.98 -0.22
C GLN A 317 2.05 14.87 -1.69
N SER A 318 3.33 14.60 -1.92
CA SER A 318 3.86 14.26 -3.24
C SER A 318 4.89 13.14 -3.14
N SER A 319 4.91 12.24 -4.11
CA SER A 319 5.96 11.24 -4.26
C SER A 319 6.28 11.01 -5.73
N GLN A 320 7.46 10.44 -6.00
CA GLN A 320 7.84 9.99 -7.33
C GLN A 320 8.01 8.47 -7.31
N TYR A 321 7.41 7.81 -8.30
CA TYR A 321 7.67 6.40 -8.59
C TYR A 321 8.03 6.27 -10.07
N ASP A 322 9.26 5.82 -10.36
CA ASP A 322 9.79 5.73 -11.72
C ASP A 322 9.68 7.09 -12.46
N SER A 323 8.89 7.13 -13.53
CA SER A 323 8.65 8.26 -14.41
C SER A 323 7.29 8.91 -14.14
N VAL A 324 6.73 8.72 -12.93
CA VAL A 324 5.41 9.21 -12.53
C VAL A 324 5.50 10.00 -11.22
N GLY A 325 4.99 11.22 -11.22
CA GLY A 325 4.72 12.01 -10.02
C GLY A 325 3.31 11.70 -9.50
N ILE A 326 3.19 11.42 -8.21
CA ILE A 326 1.92 11.15 -7.53
C ILE A 326 1.70 12.27 -6.53
N PHE A 327 0.52 12.90 -6.59
CA PHE A 327 0.18 14.08 -5.79
C PHE A 327 -1.17 13.87 -5.11
N PHE A 328 -1.27 14.27 -3.86
CA PHE A 328 -2.52 14.29 -3.10
C PHE A 328 -2.87 15.72 -2.73
N PHE A 329 -4.12 16.07 -2.98
CA PHE A 329 -4.68 17.39 -2.73
C PHE A 329 -5.91 17.28 -1.83
N VAL A 330 -6.10 18.26 -0.96
CA VAL A 330 -7.30 18.40 -0.13
C VAL A 330 -7.89 19.80 -0.32
N PRO A 331 -9.21 19.98 -0.25
CA PRO A 331 -9.79 21.33 -0.23
C PRO A 331 -9.46 22.02 1.09
N VAL A 332 -9.35 23.34 1.04
CA VAL A 332 -9.14 24.21 2.21
C VAL A 332 -10.37 25.05 2.46
N GLN A 333 -10.94 24.96 3.67
CA GLN A 333 -12.08 25.75 4.09
C GLN A 333 -11.74 26.51 5.37
N ASN A 334 -11.78 27.85 5.34
CA ASN A 334 -11.43 28.71 6.49
C ASN A 334 -10.03 28.41 7.07
N ASP A 335 -9.02 28.22 6.22
CA ASP A 335 -7.65 27.82 6.58
C ASP A 335 -7.56 26.44 7.27
N VAL A 336 -8.55 25.56 7.07
CA VAL A 336 -8.55 24.17 7.54
C VAL A 336 -8.50 23.21 6.35
N ARG A 337 -7.51 22.31 6.34
CA ARG A 337 -7.35 21.24 5.34
C ARG A 337 -8.37 20.12 5.57
N ILE A 338 -9.13 19.71 4.55
CA ILE A 338 -10.21 18.72 4.72
C ILE A 338 -9.82 17.37 4.11
N TYR A 339 -9.21 16.49 4.92
CA TYR A 339 -8.72 15.19 4.47
C TYR A 339 -9.80 14.20 4.00
N PRO A 340 -11.03 14.18 4.55
CA PRO A 340 -12.11 13.34 4.02
C PRO A 340 -12.41 13.60 2.53
N ASP A 341 -12.04 14.77 2.01
CA ASP A 341 -12.30 15.17 0.63
C ASP A 341 -11.04 15.05 -0.27
N ILE A 342 -10.12 14.16 0.08
CA ILE A 342 -8.84 14.00 -0.62
C ILE A 342 -9.00 13.63 -2.10
N VAL A 343 -8.07 14.12 -2.92
CA VAL A 343 -8.00 13.90 -4.36
C VAL A 343 -6.58 13.52 -4.75
N GLN A 344 -6.44 12.41 -5.48
CA GLN A 344 -5.15 11.94 -5.99
C GLN A 344 -5.00 12.26 -7.49
N VAL A 345 -3.83 12.72 -7.91
CA VAL A 345 -3.45 12.93 -9.31
C VAL A 345 -2.11 12.25 -9.60
N LYS A 346 -2.02 11.52 -10.71
CA LYS A 346 -0.77 10.93 -11.23
C LYS A 346 -0.39 11.62 -12.53
N VAL A 347 0.83 12.12 -12.61
CA VAL A 347 1.36 12.89 -13.73
C VAL A 347 2.58 12.19 -14.31
N ALA A 348 2.61 12.02 -15.62
CA ALA A 348 3.78 11.49 -16.32
C ALA A 348 4.91 12.54 -16.32
N LEU A 349 6.09 12.16 -15.87
CA LEU A 349 7.24 13.07 -15.79
C LEU A 349 7.95 13.24 -17.14
N ASP A 350 7.63 12.45 -18.15
CA ASP A 350 8.20 12.56 -19.49
C ASP A 350 7.59 13.74 -20.30
N ASN A 351 6.29 14.01 -20.15
CA ASN A 351 5.60 15.06 -20.91
C ASN A 351 4.52 15.84 -20.14
N GLY A 352 4.16 15.42 -18.92
CA GLY A 352 3.16 16.10 -18.08
C GLY A 352 1.72 15.62 -18.25
N ASP A 353 1.48 14.51 -18.97
CA ASP A 353 0.14 13.94 -19.13
C ASP A 353 -0.43 13.46 -17.79
N ILE A 354 -1.76 13.55 -17.65
CA ILE A 354 -2.46 12.99 -16.49
C ILE A 354 -2.72 11.50 -16.71
N LEU A 355 -1.94 10.67 -16.02
CA LEU A 355 -2.02 9.21 -16.08
C LEU A 355 -3.09 8.65 -15.15
N GLY A 356 -3.44 9.40 -14.10
CA GLY A 356 -4.36 8.94 -13.08
C GLY A 356 -5.01 10.09 -12.35
N TYR A 357 -6.26 9.90 -11.98
CA TYR A 357 -7.01 10.83 -11.15
C TYR A 357 -8.07 10.06 -10.36
N ASN A 358 -8.13 10.31 -9.06
CA ASN A 358 -9.14 9.76 -8.18
C ASN A 358 -9.68 10.88 -7.28
N ALA A 359 -10.96 11.21 -7.46
CA ALA A 359 -11.68 12.18 -6.64
C ALA A 359 -12.96 11.56 -6.07
N ARG A 360 -12.98 10.23 -5.88
CA ARG A 360 -14.14 9.54 -5.34
C ARG A 360 -14.48 10.07 -3.95
N ASP A 361 -13.49 10.19 -3.08
CA ASP A 361 -13.68 10.63 -1.69
C ASP A 361 -14.18 12.08 -1.65
N TYR A 362 -13.58 12.98 -2.44
CA TYR A 362 -14.13 14.32 -2.68
C TYR A 362 -15.61 14.29 -3.10
N PHE A 363 -16.00 13.55 -4.13
CA PHE A 363 -17.41 13.53 -4.56
C PHE A 363 -18.33 12.77 -3.61
N MET A 364 -17.76 11.93 -2.75
CA MET A 364 -18.48 11.21 -1.71
C MET A 364 -18.82 12.16 -0.56
N ASN A 365 -17.81 12.87 -0.07
CA ASN A 365 -17.82 13.54 1.22
C ASN A 365 -17.95 15.06 1.11
N HIS A 366 -17.59 15.69 -0.02
CA HIS A 366 -17.47 17.14 -0.09
C HIS A 366 -18.81 17.86 0.05
N HIS A 367 -18.89 18.68 1.09
CA HIS A 367 -19.97 19.61 1.38
C HIS A 367 -19.42 20.80 2.17
N GLU A 368 -20.19 21.89 2.23
CA GLU A 368 -19.85 23.04 3.08
C GLU A 368 -20.02 22.63 4.55
N ARG A 369 -18.93 22.71 5.32
CA ARG A 369 -18.89 22.25 6.72
C ARG A 369 -19.00 23.41 7.70
N GLU A 370 -19.73 23.22 8.78
CA GLU A 370 -19.74 24.15 9.92
C GLU A 370 -18.56 23.82 10.85
N ILE A 371 -17.38 24.36 10.53
CA ILE A 371 -16.14 24.07 11.28
C ILE A 371 -16.07 24.97 12.52
N GLY A 372 -16.07 24.34 13.70
CA GLY A 372 -15.92 25.02 14.98
C GLY A 372 -14.52 25.63 15.18
N LYS A 373 -14.34 26.41 16.24
CA LYS A 373 -13.02 26.90 16.65
C LYS A 373 -12.35 25.89 17.58
N PRO A 374 -11.02 25.67 17.47
CA PRO A 374 -10.30 24.78 18.37
C PRO A 374 -10.37 25.31 19.81
N LYS A 375 -10.53 24.41 20.80
CA LYS A 375 -10.48 24.80 22.23
C LYS A 375 -9.06 24.97 22.74
N LEU A 376 -8.11 24.24 22.16
CA LEU A 376 -6.68 24.40 22.43
C LEU A 376 -6.07 25.39 21.46
N THR A 377 -4.95 25.98 21.87
CA THR A 377 -4.06 26.74 21.00
C THR A 377 -3.03 25.79 20.37
N GLU A 378 -2.38 26.24 19.29
CA GLU A 378 -1.30 25.49 18.65
C GLU A 378 -0.17 25.17 19.64
N GLU A 379 0.20 26.13 20.49
CA GLU A 379 1.24 25.94 21.50
C GLU A 379 0.83 24.88 22.54
N GLN A 380 -0.45 24.88 22.95
CA GLN A 380 -0.96 23.86 23.87
C GLN A 380 -1.03 22.47 23.25
N ALA A 381 -1.30 22.37 21.95
CA ALA A 381 -1.29 21.09 21.23
C ALA A 381 0.13 20.56 21.04
N THR A 382 1.08 21.43 20.66
CA THR A 382 2.49 21.05 20.49
C THR A 382 3.17 20.65 21.81
N GLU A 383 2.81 21.28 22.94
CA GLU A 383 3.27 20.86 24.28
C GLU A 383 2.82 19.44 24.68
N LYS A 384 1.80 18.90 24.02
CA LYS A 384 1.30 17.53 24.25
C LYS A 384 2.06 16.48 23.45
N LEU A 385 2.92 16.86 22.52
CA LEU A 385 3.70 15.91 21.73
C LEU A 385 4.84 15.28 22.53
N ASN A 386 5.36 14.18 22.00
CA ASN A 386 6.57 13.53 22.52
C ASN A 386 7.75 14.52 22.44
N GLN A 387 8.47 14.72 23.54
CA GLN A 387 9.57 15.70 23.62
C GLN A 387 10.73 15.40 22.65
N ASN A 388 10.78 14.18 22.11
CA ASN A 388 11.78 13.78 21.13
C ASN A 388 11.40 14.16 19.68
N VAL A 389 10.19 14.70 19.45
CA VAL A 389 9.74 15.20 18.14
C VAL A 389 10.10 16.66 17.99
N GLN A 390 10.84 17.00 16.93
CA GLN A 390 11.15 18.38 16.57
C GLN A 390 10.11 18.89 15.57
N VAL A 391 9.20 19.74 16.04
CA VAL A 391 8.13 20.35 15.22
C VAL A 391 8.73 21.25 14.14
N GLN A 392 8.23 21.11 12.91
CA GLN A 392 8.63 21.87 11.73
C GLN A 392 7.51 22.79 11.23
N GLU A 393 6.28 22.27 11.16
CA GLU A 393 5.13 22.97 10.60
C GLU A 393 3.85 22.49 11.29
N THR A 394 2.87 23.40 11.44
CA THR A 394 1.57 23.09 11.99
C THR A 394 0.47 23.70 11.13
N HIS A 395 -0.62 22.97 10.93
CA HIS A 395 -1.84 23.42 10.25
C HIS A 395 -3.07 22.93 11.00
N LEU A 396 -4.21 23.58 10.79
CA LEU A 396 -5.50 22.98 11.17
C LEU A 396 -5.97 22.07 10.05
N ALA A 397 -6.46 20.90 10.43
CA ALA A 397 -7.03 19.94 9.52
C ALA A 397 -8.30 19.31 10.11
N LEU A 398 -9.15 18.82 9.23
CA LEU A 398 -10.27 17.96 9.56
C LEU A 398 -9.93 16.56 9.04
N ILE A 399 -9.94 15.57 9.91
CA ILE A 399 -9.71 14.15 9.59
C ILE A 399 -10.93 13.32 9.99
N GLU A 400 -11.07 12.13 9.44
CA GLU A 400 -11.99 11.11 9.95
C GLU A 400 -11.25 10.25 10.98
N ASN A 401 -11.75 10.19 12.21
CA ASN A 401 -11.11 9.40 13.28
C ASN A 401 -11.50 7.90 13.18
N ASP A 402 -10.93 7.05 14.04
CA ASP A 402 -11.21 5.60 14.08
C ASP A 402 -12.71 5.25 14.25
N THR A 403 -13.52 6.17 14.78
CA THR A 403 -14.96 6.02 14.94
C THR A 403 -15.79 6.59 13.78
N HIS A 404 -15.12 6.96 12.67
CA HIS A 404 -15.71 7.52 11.45
C HIS A 404 -16.38 8.90 11.71
N GLU A 405 -15.85 9.65 12.67
CA GLU A 405 -16.31 11.01 12.99
C GLU A 405 -15.29 12.05 12.51
N GLU A 406 -15.77 13.07 11.78
CA GLU A 406 -14.96 14.22 11.39
C GLU A 406 -14.49 15.01 12.62
N THR A 407 -13.18 15.06 12.81
CA THR A 407 -12.53 15.62 14.00
C THR A 407 -11.58 16.75 13.59
N LEU A 408 -11.72 17.91 14.23
CA LEU A 408 -10.80 19.04 14.05
C LEU A 408 -9.50 18.75 14.80
N VAL A 409 -8.38 18.80 14.08
CA VAL A 409 -7.04 18.48 14.59
C VAL A 409 -6.04 19.57 14.20
N TYR A 410 -4.97 19.65 14.97
CA TYR A 410 -3.70 20.23 14.55
C TYR A 410 -2.91 19.15 13.82
N GLU A 411 -2.70 19.32 12.52
CA GLU A 411 -1.76 18.55 11.72
C GLU A 411 -0.36 19.12 11.94
N ILE A 412 0.53 18.32 12.54
CA ILE A 412 1.88 18.74 12.92
C ILE A 412 2.89 17.88 12.18
N MET A 413 3.72 18.51 11.36
CA MET A 413 4.88 17.89 10.74
C MET A 413 6.07 18.02 11.68
N GLY A 414 6.71 16.91 12.02
CA GLY A 414 7.86 16.88 12.92
C GLY A 414 8.87 15.81 12.56
N THR A 415 10.09 15.93 13.08
CA THR A 415 11.18 14.96 12.83
C THR A 415 11.68 14.32 14.11
N ARG A 416 11.97 13.02 14.08
CA ARG A 416 12.62 12.27 15.16
C ARG A 416 13.60 11.27 14.55
N ASN A 417 14.87 11.30 14.98
CA ASN A 417 15.94 10.41 14.50
C ASN A 417 16.02 10.30 12.96
N ASP A 418 16.09 11.45 12.27
CA ASP A 418 16.15 11.59 10.80
C ASP A 418 14.89 11.12 10.04
N GLU A 419 13.84 10.70 10.74
CA GLU A 419 12.55 10.34 10.16
C GLU A 419 11.54 11.49 10.33
N THR A 420 10.70 11.68 9.31
CA THR A 420 9.65 12.70 9.33
C THR A 420 8.31 12.04 9.64
N TYR A 421 7.51 12.69 10.48
CA TYR A 421 6.20 12.25 10.94
C TYR A 421 5.18 13.36 10.72
N ARG A 422 3.95 12.97 10.37
CA ARG A 422 2.76 13.80 10.42
C ARG A 422 1.91 13.33 11.59
N ILE A 423 1.63 14.22 12.52
CA ILE A 423 0.96 13.92 13.78
C ILE A 423 -0.33 14.74 13.82
N TYR A 424 -1.47 14.08 13.98
CA TYR A 424 -2.76 14.73 14.12
C TYR A 424 -3.16 14.78 15.60
N VAL A 425 -3.21 15.99 16.16
CA VAL A 425 -3.58 16.22 17.56
C VAL A 425 -4.96 16.85 17.63
N ASN A 426 -5.91 16.19 18.30
CA ASN A 426 -7.25 16.69 18.54
C ASN A 426 -7.24 18.12 19.07
N ALA A 427 -7.84 19.05 18.34
CA ALA A 427 -7.78 20.47 18.64
C ALA A 427 -8.65 20.87 19.85
N ASP A 428 -9.47 19.95 20.36
CA ASP A 428 -10.30 20.13 21.54
C ASP A 428 -9.71 19.48 22.80
N THR A 429 -9.10 18.30 22.66
CA THR A 429 -8.66 17.47 23.81
C THR A 429 -7.15 17.38 23.95
N GLY A 430 -6.40 17.59 22.86
CA GLY A 430 -4.95 17.40 22.83
C GLY A 430 -4.51 15.95 22.71
N ARG A 431 -5.46 15.02 22.46
CA ARG A 431 -5.18 13.61 22.18
C ARG A 431 -4.59 13.46 20.77
N GLU A 432 -3.56 12.64 20.62
CA GLU A 432 -3.08 12.23 19.29
C GLU A 432 -4.12 11.30 18.65
N GLU A 433 -4.76 11.75 17.58
CA GLU A 433 -5.73 10.93 16.83
C GLU A 433 -5.00 9.96 15.91
N GLU A 434 -3.94 10.41 15.22
CA GLU A 434 -3.18 9.58 14.29
C GLU A 434 -1.74 10.09 14.14
N ILE A 435 -0.79 9.17 13.92
CA ILE A 435 0.60 9.47 13.61
C ILE A 435 1.04 8.66 12.40
N GLU A 436 1.47 9.36 11.35
CA GLU A 436 1.93 8.77 10.10
C GLU A 436 3.41 9.07 9.88
N LYS A 437 4.21 8.04 9.65
CA LYS A 437 5.56 8.22 9.14
C LYS A 437 5.51 8.67 7.69
N GLN A 438 6.17 9.78 7.38
CA GLN A 438 6.26 10.29 6.03
C GLN A 438 7.43 9.60 5.32
N THR A 439 7.14 8.93 4.22
CA THR A 439 8.16 8.27 3.41
C THR A 439 8.97 9.35 2.68
N THR A 440 10.25 9.48 3.01
CA THR A 440 11.18 10.30 2.22
C THR A 440 11.26 9.69 0.82
N THR A 441 11.12 10.52 -0.22
CA THR A 441 11.33 10.11 -1.62
C THR A 441 12.64 9.34 -1.71
N GLU A 442 12.60 8.12 -2.27
CA GLU A 442 13.79 7.31 -2.48
C GLU A 442 14.90 8.19 -3.07
N ALA A 443 16.03 8.28 -2.35
CA ALA A 443 17.21 8.87 -2.92
C ALA A 443 17.53 8.04 -4.18
N ARG A 444 17.43 8.65 -5.36
CA ARG A 444 17.98 8.08 -6.59
C ARG A 444 19.38 7.58 -6.27
N PHE A 445 19.56 6.26 -6.20
CA PHE A 445 20.88 5.68 -6.23
C PHE A 445 21.50 6.14 -7.54
N LEU A 446 22.40 7.13 -7.44
CA LEU A 446 23.29 7.49 -8.52
C LEU A 446 24.04 6.21 -8.86
N GLN A 447 23.67 5.56 -9.97
CA GLN A 447 24.53 4.57 -10.60
C GLN A 447 25.84 5.29 -10.91
N SER A 448 26.86 5.05 -10.09
CA SER A 448 28.22 5.40 -10.40
C SER A 448 28.61 4.65 -11.68
N THR A 449 28.97 5.45 -12.68
CA THR A 449 29.58 5.10 -13.98
C THR A 449 30.38 3.80 -14.05
#